data_AF-A0A7C5DSA9-F1
#
_entry.id   AF-A0A7C5DSA9-F1
#
_cell.length_a   1.000
_cell.length_b   1.000
_cell.length_c   1.000
_cell.angle_alpha   90.00
_cell.angle_beta   90.00
_cell.angle_gamma   90.00
#
_symmetry.space_group_name_H-M   'P 1'
#
loop_
_entity.id
_entity.type
_entity.pdbx_description
1 polymer ?
#
loop_
_entity_poly.entity_id
_entity_poly.type
_entity_poly.pdbx_seq_one_letter_code
_entity_poly.pdbx_strand_id
1 'polypeptide(L)'
;MVIYISFAYDPSLVSFVERIKYTTAKFLYGEYPPSAVLNYIWGNKVPINTIIPSPYTNRSMMVVVQSGNHRARHWVKEERNVLLDFREAFKAEPPMISSVAIMTDTDNTNESATAWYGDIVFRRE
;
A
#
# COMPACT_ATOMS: atom_id res chain seq x y z
N MET A 1 9.70 5.91 -5.08
CA MET A 1 9.75 4.80 -4.10
C MET A 1 8.41 4.73 -3.43
N VAL A 2 7.84 3.52 -3.43
CA VAL A 2 6.53 3.22 -2.84
C VAL A 2 6.67 1.97 -2.00
N ILE A 3 6.04 1.96 -0.83
CA ILE A 3 5.93 0.79 0.03
C ILE A 3 4.47 0.35 0.07
N TYR A 4 4.21 -0.91 -0.24
CA TYR A 4 2.89 -1.52 -0.18
C TYR A 4 2.81 -2.43 1.03
N ILE A 5 1.76 -2.25 1.82
CA ILE A 5 1.35 -3.20 2.85
C ILE A 5 0.01 -3.78 2.44
N SER A 6 0.00 -5.06 2.13
CA SER A 6 -1.21 -5.77 1.73
C SER A 6 -1.75 -6.60 2.89
N PHE A 7 -3.07 -6.68 2.96
CA PHE A 7 -3.78 -7.37 4.01
C PHE A 7 -4.50 -8.59 3.45
N ALA A 8 -4.43 -9.68 4.23
CA ALA A 8 -4.99 -10.96 3.85
C ALA A 8 -6.49 -10.85 3.59
N TYR A 9 -6.98 -11.67 2.67
CA TYR A 9 -8.40 -11.87 2.51
C TYR A 9 -8.96 -12.62 3.72
N ASP A 10 -9.84 -11.97 4.48
CA ASP A 10 -10.61 -12.62 5.54
C ASP A 10 -12.05 -12.85 5.06
N PRO A 11 -12.44 -14.11 4.76
CA PRO A 11 -13.79 -14.42 4.32
C PRO A 11 -14.86 -14.03 5.35
N SER A 12 -14.54 -13.98 6.64
CA SER A 12 -15.49 -13.62 7.70
C SER A 12 -15.88 -12.14 7.69
N LEU A 13 -15.03 -11.28 7.12
CA LEU A 13 -15.22 -9.82 7.07
C LEU A 13 -15.85 -9.33 5.76
N VAL A 14 -16.07 -10.20 4.77
CA VAL A 14 -16.61 -9.83 3.46
C VAL A 14 -18.03 -10.33 3.22
N SER A 15 -18.81 -9.52 2.50
CA SER A 15 -20.19 -9.85 2.10
C SER A 15 -20.26 -11.05 1.15
N PHE A 16 -21.42 -11.72 1.07
CA PHE A 16 -21.60 -12.94 0.24
C PHE A 16 -21.27 -12.72 -1.26
N VAL A 17 -21.67 -11.58 -1.82
CA VAL A 17 -21.38 -11.22 -3.23
C VAL A 17 -19.87 -11.06 -3.45
N GLU A 18 -19.17 -10.49 -2.47
CA GLU A 18 -17.74 -10.28 -2.54
C GLU A 18 -16.98 -11.61 -2.45
N ARG A 19 -17.44 -12.56 -1.62
CA ARG A 19 -16.89 -13.93 -1.57
C ARG A 19 -16.93 -14.64 -2.93
N ILE A 20 -18.02 -14.49 -3.67
CA ILE A 20 -18.14 -15.08 -5.01
C ILE A 20 -17.12 -14.46 -5.97
N LYS A 21 -16.97 -13.13 -5.96
CA LYS A 21 -15.96 -12.42 -6.77
C LYS A 21 -14.54 -12.88 -6.43
N TYR A 22 -14.21 -13.02 -5.15
CA TYR A 22 -12.90 -13.51 -4.70
C TYR A 22 -12.62 -14.95 -5.13
N THR A 23 -13.63 -15.81 -5.12
CA THR A 23 -13.51 -17.21 -5.54
C THR A 23 -13.25 -17.32 -7.04
N THR A 24 -13.92 -16.52 -7.87
CA THR A 24 -13.64 -16.44 -9.31
C THR A 24 -12.26 -15.85 -9.60
N ALA A 25 -11.85 -14.80 -8.88
CA ALA A 25 -10.53 -14.21 -9.02
C ALA A 25 -9.41 -15.21 -8.66
N LYS A 26 -9.56 -16.00 -7.60
CA LYS A 26 -8.62 -17.09 -7.26
C LYS A 26 -8.46 -18.09 -8.40
N PHE A 27 -9.56 -18.46 -9.04
CA PHE A 27 -9.55 -19.37 -10.19
C PHE A 27 -8.74 -18.83 -11.38
N LEU A 28 -8.68 -17.51 -11.54
CA LEU A 28 -7.96 -16.84 -12.64
C LEU A 28 -6.49 -16.50 -12.31
N TYR A 29 -6.23 -16.05 -11.07
CA TYR A 29 -4.93 -15.54 -10.65
C TYR A 29 -4.10 -16.52 -9.81
N GLY A 30 -4.62 -17.72 -9.52
CA GLY A 30 -3.95 -18.76 -8.72
C GLY A 30 -4.02 -18.54 -7.20
N GLU A 31 -4.13 -17.28 -6.75
CA GLU A 31 -4.26 -16.89 -5.34
C GLU A 31 -5.42 -15.92 -5.13
N TYR A 32 -5.90 -15.80 -3.88
CA TYR A 32 -6.87 -14.77 -3.55
C TYR A 32 -6.19 -13.40 -3.64
N PRO A 33 -6.73 -12.43 -4.41
CA PRO A 33 -6.20 -11.07 -4.39
C PRO A 33 -6.29 -10.52 -2.95
N PRO A 34 -5.45 -9.55 -2.57
CA PRO A 34 -5.54 -8.93 -1.26
C PRO A 34 -6.91 -8.26 -1.05
N SER A 35 -7.36 -8.22 0.20
CA SER A 35 -8.62 -7.55 0.57
C SER A 35 -8.49 -6.03 0.55
N ALA A 36 -7.36 -5.56 1.03
CA ALA A 36 -7.00 -4.17 1.15
C ALA A 36 -5.48 -4.00 1.00
N VAL A 37 -5.06 -2.83 0.52
CA VAL A 37 -3.65 -2.46 0.38
C VAL A 37 -3.46 -1.00 0.79
N LEU A 38 -2.47 -0.74 1.65
CA LEU A 38 -1.97 0.61 1.92
C LEU A 38 -0.71 0.84 1.09
N ASN A 39 -0.65 1.97 0.38
CA ASN A 39 0.52 2.37 -0.40
C ASN A 39 1.09 3.65 0.20
N TYR A 40 2.32 3.61 0.69
CA TYR A 40 3.03 4.80 1.17
C TYR A 40 3.77 5.45 0.03
N ILE A 41 3.37 6.67 -0.34
CA ILE A 41 3.85 7.36 -1.54
C ILE A 41 4.51 8.69 -1.20
N TRP A 42 5.47 9.07 -2.03
CA TRP A 42 5.94 10.46 -2.11
C TRP A 42 5.13 11.16 -3.20
N GLY A 43 4.21 12.04 -2.79
CA GLY A 43 3.35 12.79 -3.70
C GLY A 43 4.07 13.97 -4.35
N ASN A 44 3.54 14.45 -5.47
CA ASN A 44 4.09 15.64 -6.15
C ASN A 44 3.53 16.96 -5.57
N LYS A 45 2.21 17.05 -5.42
CA LYS A 45 1.50 18.28 -5.02
C LYS A 45 0.45 18.07 -3.93
N VAL A 46 0.28 16.83 -3.48
CA VAL A 46 -0.73 16.46 -2.48
C VAL A 46 -0.14 16.65 -1.09
N PRO A 47 -0.83 17.27 -0.12
CA PRO A 47 -0.29 17.46 1.21
C PRO A 47 0.12 16.15 1.90
N ILE A 48 1.15 16.22 2.75
CA ILE A 48 1.56 15.10 3.61
C ILE A 48 0.40 14.71 4.54
N ASN A 49 0.30 13.42 4.86
CA ASN A 49 -0.79 12.77 5.61
C ASN A 49 -2.15 12.71 4.90
N THR A 50 -2.22 13.15 3.64
CA THR A 50 -3.43 12.94 2.85
C THR A 50 -3.58 11.45 2.49
N ILE A 51 -4.79 10.91 2.62
CA ILE A 51 -5.15 9.56 2.17
C ILE A 51 -6.09 9.68 0.97
N ILE A 52 -5.74 9.05 -0.15
CA ILE A 52 -6.53 9.06 -1.39
C ILE A 52 -6.64 7.65 -1.97
N PRO A 53 -7.77 7.29 -2.60
CA PRO A 53 -7.88 6.00 -3.28
C PRO A 53 -6.92 5.93 -4.48
N SER A 54 -6.39 4.74 -4.74
CA SER A 54 -5.64 4.46 -5.97
C SER A 54 -6.54 4.64 -7.20
N PRO A 55 -6.05 5.24 -8.30
CA PRO A 55 -6.85 5.41 -9.51
C PRO A 55 -7.21 4.08 -10.19
N TYR A 56 -6.50 2.98 -9.87
CA TYR A 56 -6.70 1.67 -10.50
C TYR A 56 -7.68 0.77 -9.74
N THR A 57 -7.85 0.98 -8.43
CA THR A 57 -8.74 0.16 -7.61
C THR A 57 -9.11 0.84 -6.30
N ASN A 58 -10.35 0.65 -5.84
CA ASN A 58 -10.82 1.11 -4.53
C ASN A 58 -10.34 0.25 -3.36
N ARG A 59 -9.67 -0.88 -3.63
CA ARG A 59 -9.06 -1.75 -2.59
C ARG A 59 -7.70 -1.26 -2.14
N SER A 60 -7.16 -0.24 -2.78
CA SER A 60 -5.85 0.31 -2.50
C SER A 60 -5.98 1.78 -2.14
N MET A 61 -5.44 2.15 -0.97
CA MET A 61 -5.45 3.51 -0.45
C MET A 61 -4.01 4.00 -0.35
N MET A 62 -3.75 5.17 -0.92
CA MET A 62 -2.43 5.80 -0.95
C MET A 62 -2.33 6.82 0.18
N VAL A 63 -1.32 6.66 1.03
CA VAL A 63 -0.97 7.55 2.14
C VAL A 63 0.24 8.37 1.71
N VAL A 64 0.08 9.69 1.64
CA VAL A 64 1.15 10.61 1.25
C VAL A 64 2.08 10.84 2.44
N VAL A 65 3.30 10.32 2.38
CA VAL A 65 4.30 10.48 3.47
C VAL A 65 5.26 11.64 3.23
N GLN A 66 5.48 11.99 1.95
CA GLN A 66 6.23 13.18 1.55
C GLN A 66 5.56 13.87 0.38
N SER A 67 5.84 15.16 0.20
CA SER A 67 5.26 15.95 -0.89
C SER A 67 6.25 16.91 -1.54
N GLY A 68 6.27 16.91 -2.87
CA GLY A 68 7.12 17.79 -3.67
C GLY A 68 8.61 17.46 -3.55
N ASN A 69 9.43 18.36 -4.09
CA ASN A 69 10.86 18.08 -4.30
C ASN A 69 11.79 18.65 -3.22
N HIS A 70 11.23 19.21 -2.15
CA HIS A 70 11.99 19.98 -1.16
C HIS A 70 13.01 19.14 -0.34
N ARG A 71 12.77 17.83 -0.21
CA ARG A 71 13.69 16.88 0.46
C ARG A 71 14.59 16.12 -0.51
N ALA A 72 14.59 16.45 -1.80
CA ALA A 72 15.45 15.77 -2.76
C ALA A 72 16.92 15.86 -2.36
N ARG A 73 17.68 14.80 -2.64
CA ARG A 73 19.12 14.67 -2.31
C ARG A 73 19.45 14.68 -0.82
N HIS A 74 18.44 14.53 0.05
CA HIS A 74 18.63 14.39 1.48
C HIS A 74 18.15 13.01 1.93
N TRP A 75 18.78 12.47 2.98
CA TRP A 75 18.25 11.32 3.68
C TRP A 75 16.99 11.72 4.46
N VAL A 76 15.94 10.93 4.32
CA VAL A 76 14.67 11.13 5.02
C VAL A 76 14.36 9.86 5.80
N LYS A 77 14.09 10.01 7.10
CA LYS A 77 13.58 8.94 7.94
C LYS A 77 12.06 9.03 7.97
N GLU A 78 11.40 7.90 7.69
CA GLU A 78 9.95 7.77 7.76
C GLU A 78 9.57 6.73 8.83
N GLU A 79 8.51 7.01 9.57
CA GLU A 79 7.94 6.11 10.57
C GLU A 79 6.41 6.24 10.51
N ARG A 80 5.71 5.11 10.45
CA ARG A 80 4.24 5.07 10.29
C ARG A 80 3.62 4.03 11.19
N ASN A 81 2.43 4.37 11.69
CA ASN A 81 1.56 3.42 12.39
C ASN A 81 0.56 2.82 11.39
N VAL A 82 0.90 1.64 10.87
CA VAL A 82 0.11 0.94 9.86
C VAL A 82 -1.33 0.65 10.33
N LEU A 83 -1.53 0.37 11.62
CA LEU A 83 -2.86 0.11 12.20
C LEU A 83 -3.74 1.36 12.14
N LEU A 84 -3.21 2.50 12.55
CA LEU A 84 -3.96 3.77 12.52
C LEU A 84 -4.24 4.20 11.08
N ASP A 85 -3.24 4.09 10.19
CA ASP A 85 -3.40 4.40 8.77
C ASP A 85 -4.49 3.54 8.13
N PHE A 86 -4.55 2.25 8.45
CA PHE A 86 -5.58 1.35 7.94
C PHE A 86 -6.98 1.76 8.41
N ARG A 87 -7.14 1.99 9.71
CA ARG A 87 -8.42 2.41 10.29
C ARG A 87 -8.91 3.72 9.68
N GLU A 88 -8.00 4.67 9.45
CA GLU A 88 -8.34 5.93 8.83
C GLU A 88 -8.75 5.75 7.36
N ALA A 89 -8.03 4.94 6.60
CA ALA A 89 -8.25 4.72 5.18
C ALA A 89 -9.52 3.91 4.88
N PHE A 90 -9.75 2.83 5.62
CA PHE A 90 -10.81 1.85 5.34
C PHE A 90 -11.99 1.90 6.32
N LYS A 91 -11.89 2.67 7.41
CA LYS A 91 -12.91 2.75 8.48
C LYS A 91 -13.28 1.37 9.06
N ALA A 92 -12.29 0.48 9.15
CA ALA A 92 -12.44 -0.89 9.62
C ALA A 92 -11.18 -1.36 10.38
N GLU A 93 -11.25 -2.51 11.04
CA GLU A 93 -10.08 -3.17 11.61
C GLU A 93 -9.29 -3.93 10.52
N PRO A 94 -7.95 -3.84 10.51
CA PRO A 94 -7.16 -4.58 9.53
C PRO A 94 -7.20 -6.10 9.81
N PRO A 95 -7.31 -6.92 8.76
CA PRO A 95 -6.92 -8.33 8.87
C PRO A 95 -5.40 -8.45 9.01
N MET A 96 -4.89 -9.68 9.07
CA MET A 96 -3.44 -9.92 9.12
C MET A 96 -2.75 -9.36 7.87
N ILE A 97 -1.56 -8.77 8.05
CA ILE A 97 -0.69 -8.39 6.93
C ILE A 97 -0.29 -9.67 6.19
N SER A 98 -0.50 -9.70 4.87
CA SER A 98 -0.15 -10.83 4.02
C SER A 98 1.19 -10.64 3.33
N SER A 99 1.52 -9.41 2.88
CA SER A 99 2.81 -9.13 2.25
C SER A 99 3.22 -7.67 2.34
N VAL A 100 4.52 -7.43 2.28
CA VAL A 100 5.16 -6.12 2.13
C VAL A 100 5.90 -6.10 0.80
N ALA A 101 5.65 -5.09 -0.03
CA ALA A 101 6.40 -4.87 -1.26
C ALA A 101 7.05 -3.49 -1.25
N ILE A 102 8.28 -3.41 -1.75
CA ILE A 102 9.01 -2.16 -1.90
C ILE A 102 9.33 -2.00 -3.38
N MET A 103 8.99 -0.85 -3.94
CA MET A 103 9.13 -0.60 -5.37
C MET A 103 9.73 0.79 -5.61
N THR A 104 10.55 0.90 -6.65
CA THR A 104 10.91 2.18 -7.26
C THR A 104 10.19 2.23 -8.59
N ASP A 105 9.16 3.06 -8.64
CA ASP A 105 8.25 3.25 -9.75
C ASP A 105 8.71 4.42 -10.63
N THR A 106 8.76 4.18 -11.94
CA THR A 106 8.95 5.21 -12.98
C THR A 106 7.92 5.09 -14.11
N ASP A 107 6.86 4.31 -13.86
CA ASP A 107 5.80 3.97 -14.80
C ASP A 107 5.06 5.18 -15.37
N ASN A 108 4.96 6.26 -14.59
CA ASN A 108 4.24 7.47 -14.97
C ASN A 108 5.13 8.58 -15.55
N THR A 109 6.46 8.39 -15.61
CA THR A 109 7.39 9.41 -16.13
C THR A 109 8.11 9.00 -17.39
N ASN A 110 8.06 7.71 -17.80
CA ASN A 110 8.92 7.15 -18.85
C ASN A 110 10.43 7.35 -18.58
N GLU A 111 10.79 7.65 -17.34
CA GLU A 111 12.18 7.82 -16.93
C GLU A 111 12.74 6.53 -16.32
N SER A 112 14.03 6.55 -16.00
CA SER A 112 14.73 5.46 -15.35
C SER A 112 15.28 5.93 -14.01
N ALA A 113 15.13 5.08 -12.99
CA ALA A 113 15.68 5.32 -11.66
C ALA A 113 16.46 4.09 -11.19
N THR A 114 17.56 4.33 -10.48
CA THR A 114 18.31 3.28 -9.78
C THR A 114 18.13 3.49 -8.29
N ALA A 115 17.65 2.45 -7.59
CA ALA A 115 17.51 2.44 -6.15
C ALA A 115 18.20 1.21 -5.57
N TRP A 116 18.74 1.38 -4.36
CA TRP A 116 19.39 0.32 -3.60
C TRP A 116 18.60 0.13 -2.32
N TYR A 117 18.29 -1.12 -1.97
CA TYR A 117 17.60 -1.47 -0.74
C TYR A 117 18.56 -2.30 0.11
N GLY A 118 18.65 -1.96 1.39
CA GLY A 118 19.52 -2.66 2.35
C GLY A 118 18.73 -2.99 3.61
N ASP A 119 19.08 -4.12 4.22
CA ASP A 119 18.54 -4.62 5.50
C ASP A 119 17.03 -4.48 5.67
N ILE A 120 16.27 -5.40 5.06
CA ILE A 120 14.83 -5.49 5.27
C ILE A 120 14.58 -6.49 6.41
N VAL A 121 14.08 -6.00 7.53
CA VAL A 121 13.88 -6.80 8.73
C VAL A 121 12.46 -6.67 9.28
N PHE A 122 11.89 -7.79 9.69
CA PHE A 122 10.69 -7.84 10.53
C PHE A 122 11.13 -8.24 11.94
N ARG A 123 10.75 -7.45 12.95
CA ARG A 123 11.14 -7.70 14.34
C ARG A 123 9.90 -7.66 15.22
N ARG A 124 9.90 -8.51 16.24
CA ARG A 124 9.04 -8.36 17.42
C ARG A 124 9.93 -7.73 18.49
N GLU A 125 9.40 -6.77 19.22
CA GLU A 125 10.06 -6.25 20.42
C GLU A 125 10.15 -7.31 21.51
#